data_AF-A0A6B3FJZ2-F1
#
_entry.id   AF-A0A6B3FJZ2-F1
#
_cell.length_a   1.000
_cell.length_b   1.000
_cell.length_c   1.000
_cell.angle_alpha   90.00
_cell.angle_beta   90.00
_cell.angle_gamma   90.00
#
_symmetry.space_group_name_H-M   'P 1'
#
loop_
_entity.id
_entity.type
_entity.pdbx_description
1 polymer ?
#
loop_
_entity_poly.entity_id
_entity_poly.type
_entity_poly.pdbx_seq_one_letter_code
_entity_poly.pdbx_strand_id
1 'polypeptide(L)'
;FADRADLAGPAPSVPATMSWSRMSPWLPWMARGQRPGGLTFHCRGRKLGAYTEVPERTRAYIADHHPEFAHAPERWSEPNETSWTYFRKLNPPQ
;
A
#
# COMPACT_ATOMS: atom_id res chain seq x y z
N PHE A 1 6.54 7.40 12.57
CA PHE A 1 7.00 8.39 13.54
C PHE A 1 5.82 9.28 13.93
N ALA A 2 5.48 9.29 15.21
CA ALA A 2 4.47 10.17 15.80
C ALA A 2 5.15 10.98 16.91
N ASP A 3 4.58 12.14 17.28
CA ASP A 3 5.08 12.90 18.42
C ASP A 3 4.75 12.14 19.72
N ARG A 4 5.66 12.21 20.70
CA ARG A 4 5.47 11.53 21.99
C ARG A 4 4.30 12.11 22.76
N ALA A 5 4.10 13.42 22.72
CA ALA A 5 3.02 14.10 23.43
C ALA A 5 1.65 13.63 22.92
N ASP A 6 1.52 13.43 21.61
CA ASP A 6 0.27 12.94 21.01
C ASP A 6 -0.11 11.54 21.52
N LEU A 7 0.90 10.69 21.80
CA LEU A 7 0.70 9.33 22.29
C LEU A 7 0.29 9.26 23.77
N ALA A 8 0.46 10.35 24.53
CA ALA A 8 0.09 10.39 25.95
C ALA A 8 -1.40 10.68 26.19
N GLY A 9 -2.12 11.10 25.13
CA GLY A 9 -3.55 11.41 25.21
C GLY A 9 -4.46 10.18 25.08
N PRO A 10 -5.77 10.33 25.35
CA PRO A 10 -6.76 9.25 25.22
C PRO A 10 -7.20 9.00 23.77
N ALA A 11 -6.61 9.72 22.80
CA ALA A 11 -7.05 9.65 21.42
C ALA A 11 -6.75 8.25 20.83
N PRO A 12 -7.73 7.61 20.15
CA PRO A 12 -7.52 6.27 19.57
C PRO A 12 -6.58 6.29 18.35
N SER A 13 -6.16 7.47 17.91
CA SER A 13 -5.44 7.70 16.67
C SER A 13 -4.70 9.03 16.73
N VAL A 14 -3.41 9.02 16.38
CA VAL A 14 -2.56 10.23 16.34
C VAL A 14 -2.02 10.50 14.93
N PRO A 15 -1.61 11.74 14.61
CA PRO A 15 -0.84 12.03 13.41
C PRO A 15 0.46 11.21 13.38
N ALA A 16 0.85 10.74 12.20
CA ALA A 16 2.08 9.99 12.05
C ALA A 16 2.67 10.20 10.65
N THR A 17 3.99 10.25 10.56
CA THR A 17 4.73 10.08 9.32
C THR A 17 5.18 8.63 9.19
N MET A 18 5.18 8.09 7.98
CA MET A 18 5.67 6.73 7.72
C MET A 18 6.87 6.76 6.80
N SER A 19 7.77 5.81 7.01
CA SER A 19 8.78 5.40 6.04
C SER A 19 8.62 3.90 5.86
N TRP A 20 8.61 3.46 4.62
CA TRP A 20 8.48 2.06 4.25
C TRP A 20 9.57 1.74 3.24
N SER A 21 10.29 0.65 3.51
CA SER A 21 11.29 0.12 2.62
C SER A 21 10.99 -1.34 2.36
N ARG A 22 11.15 -1.77 1.12
CA ARG A 22 10.99 -3.18 0.74
C ARG A 22 12.10 -3.56 -0.23
N MET A 23 12.71 -4.70 0.04
CA MET A 23 13.54 -5.39 -0.93
C MET A 23 12.73 -6.51 -1.55
N SER A 24 12.82 -6.70 -2.85
CA SER A 24 12.20 -7.84 -3.52
C SER A 24 13.10 -8.39 -4.62
N PRO A 25 12.92 -9.66 -5.01
CA PRO A 25 13.38 -10.12 -6.32
C PRO A 25 12.78 -9.27 -7.45
N TRP A 26 13.24 -9.51 -8.67
CA TRP A 26 12.59 -8.96 -9.86
C TRP A 26 11.09 -9.31 -9.86
N LEU A 27 10.26 -8.31 -10.18
CA LEU A 27 8.82 -8.51 -10.27
C LEU A 27 8.48 -9.40 -11.47
N PRO A 28 7.39 -10.18 -11.40
CA PRO A 28 7.14 -11.24 -12.37
C PRO A 28 7.01 -10.74 -13.82
N TRP A 29 6.43 -9.54 -14.03
CA TRP A 29 6.32 -8.92 -15.36
C TRP A 29 7.65 -8.45 -15.95
N MET A 30 8.73 -8.42 -15.18
CA MET A 30 10.06 -8.03 -15.68
C MET A 30 10.77 -9.17 -16.41
N ALA A 31 10.23 -10.40 -16.38
CA ALA A 31 10.75 -11.58 -17.07
C ALA A 31 12.25 -11.85 -16.81
N ARG A 32 12.71 -11.60 -15.57
CA ARG A 32 14.11 -11.77 -15.18
C ARG A 32 14.44 -13.12 -14.55
N GLY A 33 13.44 -13.97 -14.29
CA GLY A 33 13.63 -15.32 -13.74
C GLY A 33 14.53 -15.32 -12.51
N GLN A 34 15.52 -16.21 -12.49
CA GLN A 34 16.51 -16.35 -11.41
C GLN A 34 17.77 -15.50 -11.61
N ARG A 35 17.73 -14.48 -12.49
CA ARG A 35 18.89 -13.60 -12.68
C ARG A 35 19.21 -12.87 -11.37
N PRO A 36 20.50 -12.79 -10.96
CA PRO A 36 20.91 -12.04 -9.78
C PRO A 36 20.42 -10.58 -9.83
N GLY A 37 20.12 -10.03 -8.65
CA GLY A 37 19.60 -8.67 -8.47
C GLY A 37 18.13 -8.62 -8.04
N GLY A 38 17.58 -7.42 -7.98
CA GLY A 38 16.22 -7.19 -7.51
C GLY A 38 15.88 -5.70 -7.45
N LEU A 39 14.84 -5.38 -6.69
CA LEU A 39 14.34 -4.02 -6.51
C LEU A 39 14.39 -3.61 -5.04
N THR A 40 14.79 -2.37 -4.82
CA THR A 40 14.65 -1.69 -3.53
C THR A 40 13.64 -0.58 -3.68
N PHE A 41 12.57 -0.66 -2.91
CA PHE A 41 11.54 0.37 -2.83
C PHE A 41 11.77 1.20 -1.58
N HIS A 42 11.65 2.52 -1.74
CA HIS A 42 11.56 3.45 -0.64
C HIS A 42 10.31 4.30 -0.83
N CYS A 43 9.46 4.33 0.18
CA CYS A 43 8.30 5.20 0.24
C CYS A 43 8.31 5.96 1.55
N ARG A 44 7.93 7.23 1.47
CA ARG A 44 7.63 8.06 2.62
C ARG A 44 6.20 8.55 2.49
N GLY A 45 5.53 8.67 3.63
CA GLY A 45 4.18 9.21 3.66
C GLY A 45 3.84 9.82 5.00
N ARG A 46 2.59 10.22 5.12
CA ARG A 46 1.96 10.62 6.37
C ARG A 46 0.58 10.02 6.44
N LYS A 47 0.11 9.78 7.65
CA LYS A 47 -1.28 9.46 7.94
C LYS A 47 -2.12 10.71 7.70
N LEU A 48 -3.21 10.53 6.97
CA LEU A 48 -4.20 11.58 6.70
C LEU A 48 -5.33 11.47 7.72
N GLY A 49 -5.96 12.60 8.04
CA GLY A 49 -7.11 12.65 8.94
C GLY A 49 -8.41 12.28 8.24
N ALA A 50 -8.53 12.58 6.95
CA ALA A 50 -9.70 12.25 6.14
C ALA A 50 -9.33 11.85 4.70
N TYR A 51 -10.22 11.08 4.05
CA TYR A 51 -10.07 10.71 2.64
C TYR A 51 -9.99 11.95 1.72
N THR A 52 -10.68 13.04 2.07
CA THR A 52 -10.66 14.30 1.33
C THR A 52 -9.27 14.95 1.25
N GLU A 53 -8.34 14.61 2.13
CA GLU A 53 -6.95 15.06 2.08
C GLU A 53 -6.09 14.31 1.05
N VAL A 54 -6.59 13.19 0.50
CA VAL A 54 -5.93 12.47 -0.58
C VAL A 54 -5.94 13.36 -1.83
N PRO A 55 -4.79 13.49 -2.55
CA PRO A 55 -4.72 14.28 -3.77
C PRO A 55 -5.83 13.91 -4.76
N GLU A 56 -6.45 14.91 -5.37
CA GLU A 56 -7.62 14.75 -6.24
C GLU A 56 -7.37 13.71 -7.35
N ARG A 57 -6.21 13.76 -8.01
CA ARG A 57 -5.82 12.79 -9.03
C ARG A 57 -5.92 11.34 -8.54
N THR A 58 -5.47 11.08 -7.30
CA THR A 58 -5.53 9.75 -6.70
C THR A 58 -6.97 9.37 -6.36
N ARG A 59 -7.76 10.32 -5.81
CA ARG A 59 -9.20 10.08 -5.54
C ARG A 59 -9.99 9.78 -6.82
N ALA A 60 -9.71 10.49 -7.90
CA ALA A 60 -10.34 10.26 -9.20
C ALA A 60 -10.03 8.86 -9.74
N TYR A 61 -8.77 8.43 -9.67
CA TYR A 61 -8.38 7.06 -10.06
C TYR A 61 -9.08 5.99 -9.21
N ILE A 62 -9.15 6.21 -7.88
CA ILE A 62 -9.86 5.31 -6.96
C ILE A 62 -11.34 5.23 -7.35
N ALA A 63 -12.00 6.35 -7.60
CA ALA A 63 -13.41 6.38 -7.97
C ALA A 63 -13.71 5.64 -9.29
N ASP A 64 -12.84 5.75 -10.29
CA ASP A 64 -13.05 5.14 -11.61
C ASP A 64 -12.75 3.64 -11.64
N HIS A 65 -11.78 3.17 -10.86
CA HIS A 65 -11.28 1.79 -10.97
C HIS A 65 -11.53 0.92 -9.73
N HIS A 66 -11.48 1.50 -8.52
CA HIS A 66 -11.52 0.76 -7.25
C HIS A 66 -12.22 1.57 -6.14
N PRO A 67 -13.53 1.89 -6.29
CA PRO A 67 -14.26 2.75 -5.36
C PRO A 67 -14.29 2.18 -3.93
N GLU A 68 -14.10 0.87 -3.76
CA GLU A 68 -13.98 0.21 -2.46
C GLU A 68 -12.85 0.80 -1.59
N PHE A 69 -11.78 1.34 -2.18
CA PHE A 69 -10.67 1.93 -1.44
C PHE A 69 -10.92 3.37 -0.96
N ALA A 70 -12.10 3.94 -1.23
CA ALA A 70 -12.51 5.22 -0.65
C ALA A 70 -12.90 5.09 0.84
N HIS A 71 -13.17 3.86 1.31
CA HIS A 71 -13.60 3.59 2.67
C HIS A 71 -12.71 2.52 3.33
N ALA A 72 -12.58 2.62 4.66
CA ALA A 72 -11.87 1.59 5.41
C ALA A 72 -12.68 0.27 5.40
N PRO A 73 -12.04 -0.89 5.29
CA PRO A 73 -12.73 -2.18 5.36
C PRO A 73 -13.31 -2.40 6.77
N GLU A 74 -14.54 -2.90 6.84
CA GLU A 74 -15.21 -3.20 8.11
C GLU A 74 -14.87 -4.59 8.67
N ARG A 75 -14.30 -5.45 7.83
CA ARG A 75 -13.97 -6.84 8.17
C ARG A 75 -12.56 -7.17 7.72
N TRP A 76 -11.87 -7.97 8.52
CA TRP A 76 -10.60 -8.57 8.14
C TRP A 76 -10.79 -9.53 6.97
N SER A 77 -9.82 -9.58 6.06
CA SER A 77 -9.85 -10.47 4.89
C SER A 77 -8.48 -11.11 4.67
N GLU A 78 -8.47 -12.41 4.37
CA GLU A 78 -7.29 -13.18 3.99
C GLU A 78 -7.64 -14.12 2.82
N PRO A 79 -6.65 -14.53 2.00
CA PRO A 79 -5.23 -14.18 2.06
C PRO A 79 -4.93 -12.77 1.50
N ASN A 80 -3.83 -12.18 1.97
CA ASN A 80 -3.33 -10.92 1.42
C ASN A 80 -2.84 -11.09 -0.03
N GLU A 81 -3.13 -10.09 -0.86
CA GLU A 81 -2.64 -10.04 -2.23
C GLU A 81 -1.16 -9.61 -2.27
N THR A 82 -0.39 -10.19 -3.19
CA THR A 82 1.01 -9.84 -3.47
C THR A 82 1.20 -9.58 -4.96
N SER A 83 2.33 -8.96 -5.33
CA SER A 83 2.67 -8.77 -6.75
C SER A 83 2.72 -10.08 -7.56
N TRP A 84 3.04 -11.22 -6.93
CA TRP A 84 3.09 -12.52 -7.61
C TRP A 84 1.72 -13.18 -7.72
N THR A 85 0.94 -13.18 -6.65
CA THR A 85 -0.41 -13.78 -6.64
C THR A 85 -1.32 -13.00 -7.60
N TYR A 86 -1.23 -11.67 -7.63
CA TYR A 86 -2.00 -10.86 -8.57
C TYR A 86 -1.53 -11.06 -10.02
N PHE A 87 -0.22 -11.08 -10.27
CA PHE A 87 0.30 -11.34 -11.61
C PHE A 87 -0.13 -12.71 -12.14
N ARG A 88 -0.11 -13.75 -11.30
CA ARG A 88 -0.57 -15.10 -11.66
C ARG A 88 -2.07 -15.13 -11.95
N LYS A 89 -2.90 -14.35 -11.26
CA LYS A 89 -4.34 -14.23 -11.58
C LYS A 89 -4.55 -13.68 -12.99
N LEU A 90 -3.74 -12.70 -13.39
CA LEU A 90 -3.79 -12.11 -14.73
C LEU A 90 -3.13 -12.99 -15.82
N ASN A 91 -2.19 -13.87 -15.43
CA ASN A 91 -1.41 -14.73 -16.32
C ASN A 91 -1.41 -16.17 -15.79
N PRO A 92 -2.54 -16.90 -15.90
CA PRO A 92 -2.60 -18.28 -15.45
C PRO A 92 -1.61 -19.15 -16.25
N PRO A 93 -0.91 -20.11 -15.61
CA PRO A 93 -0.05 -21.05 -16.31
C PRO A 93 -0.88 -21.88 -17.29
N GLN A 94 -0.30 -22.15 -18.46
CA GLN A 94 -0.85 -23.10 -19.44
C GLN A 94 -0.66 -24.55 -18.97
#